data_AF-A0A845BF70-F1
#
_entry.id   AF-A0A845BF70-F1
#
_cell.length_a   1.000
_cell.length_b   1.000
_cell.length_c   1.000
_cell.angle_alpha   90.00
_cell.angle_beta   90.00
_cell.angle_gamma   90.00
#
_symmetry.space_group_name_H-M   'P 1'
#
loop_
_entity.id
_entity.type
_entity.pdbx_description
1 polymer ?
#
loop_
_entity_poly.entity_id
_entity_poly.type
_entity_poly.pdbx_seq_one_letter_code
_entity_poly.pdbx_strand_id
1 'polypeptide(L)'
;MSEQTTANSLADLKNLVAGTPAAGEAAAAPREPKRDQFGRAYATGRRKDAVARVWVKPGKGTVEINGKPASKYFARPVLRMLIAQPFLVADRYQQFDVYCTVAGGGLSGQAGAVRHGISRALTNFEPELRGILKKAGFLTRDPRVVERKKYGKAKARRSFQFSKR
;
A
#
# COMPACT_ATOMS: atom_id res chain seq x y z
N MET A 1 23.51 -39.50 27.06
CA MET A 1 22.51 -40.42 26.48
C MET A 1 21.26 -39.59 26.20
N SER A 2 21.09 -39.16 24.95
CA SER A 2 19.95 -38.37 24.49
C SER A 2 18.74 -39.28 24.32
N GLU A 3 17.70 -39.08 25.12
CA GLU A 3 16.43 -39.80 24.96
C GLU A 3 15.66 -39.18 23.78
N GLN A 4 15.63 -39.91 22.66
CA GLN A 4 14.75 -39.60 21.53
C GLN A 4 13.37 -40.20 21.81
N THR A 5 12.37 -39.35 22.05
CA THR A 5 10.97 -39.76 22.14
C THR A 5 10.52 -40.31 20.80
N THR A 6 10.37 -41.64 20.71
CA THR A 6 9.93 -42.31 19.48
C THR A 6 8.41 -42.50 19.55
N ALA A 7 7.66 -41.94 18.59
CA ALA A 7 6.21 -42.08 18.51
C ALA A 7 5.86 -43.41 17.83
N ASN A 8 5.20 -44.32 18.57
CA ASN A 8 4.94 -45.69 18.11
C ASN A 8 3.50 -45.91 17.60
N SER A 9 2.64 -44.89 17.58
CA SER A 9 1.27 -45.03 17.07
C SER A 9 0.77 -43.81 16.29
N LEU A 10 -0.18 -44.05 15.38
CA LEU A 10 -0.83 -43.02 14.55
C LEU A 10 -1.68 -42.05 15.40
N ALA A 11 -2.13 -42.48 16.58
CA ALA A 11 -2.80 -41.64 17.57
C ALA A 11 -1.84 -40.64 18.22
N ASP A 12 -0.59 -41.04 18.48
CA ASP A 12 0.44 -40.16 19.05
C ASP A 12 0.86 -39.07 18.08
N LEU A 13 0.89 -39.38 16.77
CA LEU A 13 1.10 -38.37 15.72
C LEU A 13 -0.02 -37.34 15.69
N LYS A 14 -1.27 -37.73 15.93
CA LYS A 14 -2.42 -36.81 15.97
C LYS A 14 -2.35 -35.85 17.16
N ASN A 15 -1.84 -36.31 18.30
CA ASN A 15 -1.61 -35.48 19.48
C ASN A 15 -0.38 -34.57 19.33
N LEU A 16 0.65 -34.99 18.60
CA LEU A 16 1.78 -34.14 18.22
C LEU A 16 1.39 -33.06 17.21
N VAL A 17 0.51 -33.38 16.25
CA VAL A 17 -0.07 -32.39 15.32
C VAL A 17 -1.04 -31.44 16.03
N ALA A 18 -1.79 -31.91 17.04
CA ALA A 18 -2.67 -31.06 17.84
C ALA A 18 -1.93 -30.19 18.87
N GLY A 19 -0.78 -30.66 19.36
CA GLY A 19 0.10 -29.94 20.29
C GLY A 19 1.13 -29.04 19.61
N THR A 20 1.25 -29.11 18.29
CA THR A 20 1.87 -28.04 17.52
C THR A 20 0.84 -26.92 17.46
N PRO A 21 0.99 -25.79 18.18
CA PRO A 21 0.24 -24.62 17.77
C PRO A 21 0.64 -24.42 16.31
N ALA A 22 -0.32 -24.63 15.41
CA ALA A 22 -0.24 -24.06 14.08
C ALA A 22 0.31 -22.65 14.31
N ALA A 23 1.42 -22.32 13.64
CA ALA A 23 2.04 -21.01 13.72
C ALA A 23 1.07 -19.97 13.13
N GLY A 24 -0.04 -19.77 13.84
CA GLY A 24 -1.00 -18.71 13.72
C GLY A 24 -0.29 -17.51 14.30
N GLU A 25 0.23 -16.72 13.37
CA GLU A 25 0.39 -15.28 13.48
C GLU A 25 0.64 -14.84 14.93
N ALA A 26 1.91 -14.90 15.34
CA ALA A 26 2.37 -14.14 16.48
C ALA A 26 1.80 -12.73 16.34
N ALA A 27 0.82 -12.42 17.21
CA ALA A 27 0.19 -11.13 17.32
C ALA A 27 1.29 -10.17 17.80
N ALA A 28 2.08 -9.68 16.84
CA ALA A 28 2.98 -8.57 17.06
C ALA A 28 2.13 -7.46 17.70
N ALA A 29 2.60 -6.95 18.85
CA ALA A 29 1.91 -5.98 19.69
C ALA A 29 1.04 -5.01 18.86
N PRO A 30 -0.22 -4.74 19.28
CA PRO A 30 -1.13 -3.92 18.50
C PRO A 30 -0.45 -2.59 18.21
N ARG A 31 -0.27 -2.29 16.92
CA ARG A 31 0.34 -1.02 16.52
C ARG A 31 -0.53 0.10 17.07
N GLU A 32 0.05 1.03 17.81
CA GLU A 32 -0.73 2.15 18.33
C GLU A 32 -1.21 3.08 17.19
N PRO A 33 -2.45 3.58 17.26
CA PRO A 33 -2.97 4.54 16.30
C PRO A 33 -2.20 5.87 16.43
N LYS A 34 -1.71 6.39 15.31
CA LYS A 34 -0.99 7.67 15.24
C LYS A 34 -1.92 8.74 14.70
N ARG A 35 -2.57 9.45 15.63
CA ARG A 35 -3.52 10.54 15.34
C ARG A 35 -2.97 11.85 15.89
N ASP A 36 -3.19 12.94 15.15
CA ASP A 36 -2.85 14.29 15.62
C ASP A 36 -3.91 14.80 16.61
N GLN A 37 -3.63 15.95 17.23
CA GLN A 37 -4.55 16.67 18.12
C GLN A 37 -5.94 16.94 17.50
N PHE A 38 -6.01 17.04 16.17
CA PHE A 38 -7.25 17.27 15.41
C PHE A 38 -7.94 15.96 14.96
N GLY A 39 -7.51 14.80 15.46
CA GLY A 39 -8.07 13.49 15.08
C GLY A 39 -7.77 13.08 13.64
N ARG A 40 -6.73 13.67 13.02
CA ARG A 40 -6.30 13.38 11.65
C ARG A 40 -5.14 12.40 11.66
N ALA A 41 -5.07 11.53 10.65
CA ALA A 41 -3.93 10.66 10.42
C ALA A 41 -3.12 11.17 9.22
N TYR A 42 -1.82 11.37 9.43
CA TYR A 42 -0.87 11.78 8.41
C TYR A 42 -0.16 10.58 7.78
N ALA A 43 0.01 10.61 6.46
CA ALA A 43 0.93 9.71 5.78
C ALA A 43 1.48 10.31 4.48
N THR A 44 2.55 9.69 4.00
CA THR A 44 3.15 10.02 2.71
C THR A 44 3.14 8.83 1.78
N GLY A 45 2.79 9.09 0.51
CA GLY A 45 2.86 8.13 -0.57
C GLY A 45 3.80 8.60 -1.67
N ARG A 46 4.49 7.67 -2.33
CA ARG A 46 5.42 7.98 -3.43
C ARG A 46 5.28 6.95 -4.54
N ARG A 47 5.29 7.39 -5.80
CA ARG A 47 5.35 6.52 -6.97
C ARG A 47 6.04 7.24 -8.11
N LYS A 48 7.04 6.61 -8.72
CA LYS A 48 7.96 7.28 -9.66
C LYS A 48 8.46 8.58 -9.00
N ASP A 49 8.32 9.71 -9.68
CA ASP A 49 8.72 11.03 -9.19
C ASP A 49 7.60 11.78 -8.44
N ALA A 50 6.41 11.18 -8.33
CA ALA A 50 5.28 11.79 -7.65
C ALA A 50 5.34 11.53 -6.14
N VAL A 51 5.13 12.59 -5.36
CA VAL A 51 5.05 12.56 -3.89
C VAL A 51 3.68 13.10 -3.48
N ALA A 52 2.99 12.36 -2.63
CA ALA A 52 1.69 12.70 -2.06
C ALA A 52 1.80 12.79 -0.54
N ARG A 53 1.40 13.92 0.02
CA ARG A 53 1.12 14.08 1.46
C ARG A 53 -0.38 13.94 1.64
N VAL A 54 -0.80 13.04 2.52
CA VAL A 54 -2.20 12.70 2.71
C VAL A 54 -2.56 12.88 4.18
N TRP A 55 -3.67 13.55 4.42
CA TRP A 55 -4.33 13.66 5.71
C TRP A 55 -5.69 13.01 5.60
N VAL A 56 -5.99 12.10 6.52
CA VAL A 56 -7.28 11.42 6.61
C VAL A 56 -7.98 11.86 7.89
N LYS A 57 -9.26 12.21 7.78
CA LYS A 57 -10.13 12.60 8.90
C LYS A 57 -11.45 11.81 8.79
N PRO A 58 -12.05 11.34 9.88
CA PRO A 58 -13.43 10.84 9.85
C PRO A 58 -14.39 11.91 9.32
N GLY A 59 -15.27 11.54 8.38
CA GLY A 59 -16.09 12.51 7.66
C GLY A 59 -17.07 11.89 6.66
N LYS A 60 -17.39 12.62 5.59
CA LYS A 60 -18.46 12.28 4.62
C LYS A 60 -17.95 11.60 3.34
N GLY A 61 -16.66 11.32 3.23
CA GLY A 61 -16.06 10.73 2.02
C GLY A 61 -15.55 11.74 1.01
N THR A 62 -15.35 13.00 1.40
CA THR A 62 -14.92 14.07 0.50
C THR A 62 -13.43 13.95 0.22
N VAL A 63 -13.05 13.88 -1.07
CA VAL A 63 -11.64 13.78 -1.49
C VAL A 63 -11.21 15.05 -2.21
N GLU A 64 -10.32 15.81 -1.57
CA GLU A 64 -9.71 17.03 -2.09
C GLU A 64 -8.23 16.83 -2.38
N ILE A 65 -7.80 17.24 -3.57
CA ILE A 65 -6.41 17.15 -4.05
C ILE A 65 -5.97 18.52 -4.53
N ASN A 66 -4.94 19.08 -3.89
CA ASN A 66 -4.40 20.42 -4.17
C ASN A 66 -5.49 21.51 -4.19
N GLY A 67 -6.43 21.46 -3.24
CA GLY A 67 -7.54 22.42 -3.12
C GLY A 67 -8.62 22.30 -4.20
N LYS A 68 -8.63 21.20 -4.97
CA LYS A 68 -9.65 20.90 -5.98
C LYS A 68 -10.31 19.56 -5.69
N PRO A 69 -11.60 19.36 -6.03
CA PRO A 69 -12.23 18.05 -5.87
C PRO A 69 -11.60 17.01 -6.79
N ALA A 70 -11.54 15.75 -6.33
CA ALA A 70 -10.93 14.65 -7.08
C ALA A 70 -11.45 14.49 -8.51
N SER A 71 -12.75 14.76 -8.73
CA SER A 71 -13.40 14.73 -10.04
C SER A 71 -12.80 15.74 -11.03
N LYS A 72 -12.41 16.92 -10.55
CA LYS A 72 -11.85 18.01 -11.37
C LYS A 72 -10.35 17.85 -11.58
N TYR A 73 -9.62 17.35 -10.57
CA TYR A 73 -8.18 17.14 -10.67
C TYR A 73 -7.84 15.94 -11.56
N PHE A 74 -8.52 14.81 -11.35
CA PHE A 74 -8.37 13.61 -12.16
C PHE A 74 -9.53 13.49 -13.15
N ALA A 75 -9.33 14.03 -14.36
CA ALA A 75 -10.33 13.97 -15.42
C ALA A 75 -10.72 12.53 -15.79
N ARG A 76 -9.75 11.60 -15.79
CA ARG A 76 -9.98 10.19 -16.15
C ARG A 76 -10.62 9.40 -14.99
N PRO A 77 -11.76 8.71 -15.20
CA PRO A 77 -12.44 7.95 -14.15
C PRO A 77 -11.57 6.82 -13.58
N VAL A 78 -10.75 6.18 -14.40
CA VAL A 78 -9.82 5.11 -13.99
C VAL A 78 -8.89 5.57 -12.85
N LEU A 79 -8.43 6.82 -12.88
CA LEU A 79 -7.55 7.36 -11.84
C LEU A 79 -8.30 7.60 -10.53
N ARG A 80 -9.60 7.95 -10.61
CA ARG A 80 -10.48 8.12 -9.44
C ARG A 80 -10.77 6.78 -8.78
N MET A 81 -11.05 5.75 -9.59
CA MET A 81 -11.24 4.38 -9.10
C MET A 81 -10.00 3.88 -8.34
N LEU A 82 -8.81 4.20 -8.83
CA LEU A 82 -7.54 3.80 -8.21
C LEU A 82 -7.35 4.41 -6.81
N ILE A 83 -7.88 5.60 -6.57
CA ILE A 83 -7.85 6.29 -5.27
C ILE A 83 -8.88 5.69 -4.30
N ALA A 84 -10.02 5.21 -4.82
CA ALA A 84 -11.09 4.60 -4.03
C ALA A 84 -10.79 3.14 -3.59
N GLN A 85 -9.96 2.40 -4.33
CA GLN A 85 -9.55 1.01 -4.03
C GLN A 85 -9.25 0.70 -2.54
N PRO A 86 -8.40 1.46 -1.83
CA PRO A 86 -8.10 1.15 -0.43
C PRO A 86 -9.30 1.29 0.50
N PHE A 87 -10.26 2.15 0.21
CA PHE A 87 -11.49 2.28 1.00
C PHE A 87 -12.45 1.12 0.76
N LEU A 88 -12.52 0.65 -0.49
CA LEU A 88 -13.34 -0.51 -0.86
C LEU A 88 -12.83 -1.78 -0.18
N VAL A 89 -11.51 -2.00 -0.18
CA VAL A 89 -10.91 -3.19 0.43
C VAL A 89 -10.96 -3.16 1.96
N ALA A 90 -10.98 -1.97 2.56
CA ALA A 90 -11.11 -1.82 4.00
C ALA A 90 -12.56 -1.81 4.49
N ASP A 91 -13.56 -1.87 3.60
CA ASP A 91 -14.98 -1.68 3.92
C ASP A 91 -15.23 -0.37 4.72
N ARG A 92 -14.55 0.70 4.32
CA ARG A 92 -14.62 2.05 4.92
C ARG A 92 -15.04 3.11 3.90
N TYR A 93 -15.83 2.71 2.92
CA TYR A 93 -16.29 3.62 1.87
C TYR A 93 -17.14 4.77 2.47
N GLN A 94 -16.86 6.01 2.04
CA GLN A 94 -17.54 7.24 2.49
C GLN A 94 -17.41 7.61 3.99
N GLN A 95 -16.58 6.92 4.77
CA GLN A 95 -16.41 7.22 6.20
C GLN A 95 -15.32 8.26 6.50
N PHE A 96 -14.46 8.54 5.51
CA PHE A 96 -13.27 9.36 5.70
C PHE A 96 -13.17 10.46 4.65
N ASP A 97 -12.94 11.68 5.11
CA ASP A 97 -12.51 12.80 4.27
C ASP A 97 -10.99 12.73 4.08
N VAL A 98 -10.55 13.05 2.87
CA VAL A 98 -9.15 12.98 2.45
C VAL A 98 -8.71 14.35 1.93
N TYR A 99 -7.70 14.91 2.58
CA TYR A 99 -7.01 16.10 2.10
C TYR A 99 -5.62 15.74 1.64
N CYS A 100 -5.35 15.92 0.35
CA CYS A 100 -4.09 15.55 -0.24
C CYS A 100 -3.38 16.73 -0.90
N THR A 101 -2.08 16.86 -0.63
CA THR A 101 -1.18 17.68 -1.44
C THR A 101 -0.28 16.77 -2.27
N VAL A 102 -0.29 16.93 -3.59
CA VAL A 102 0.56 16.18 -4.52
C VAL A 102 1.50 17.08 -5.28
N ALA A 103 2.74 16.63 -5.45
CA ALA A 103 3.77 17.31 -6.23
C ALA A 103 4.60 16.30 -7.04
N GLY A 104 5.08 16.73 -8.21
CA GLY A 104 5.94 15.94 -9.09
C GLY A 104 5.21 14.88 -9.92
N GLY A 105 5.95 14.31 -10.88
CA GLY A 105 5.46 13.28 -11.80
C GLY A 105 4.30 13.74 -12.70
N GLY A 106 3.56 12.76 -13.24
CA GLY A 106 2.32 12.99 -14.00
C GLY A 106 1.10 12.41 -13.30
N LEU A 107 -0.11 12.68 -13.84
CA LEU A 107 -1.40 12.33 -13.21
C LEU A 107 -1.51 10.85 -12.78
N SER A 108 -1.03 9.91 -13.60
CA SER A 108 -1.06 8.48 -13.27
C SER A 108 -0.10 8.12 -12.11
N GLY A 109 1.08 8.74 -12.08
CA GLY A 109 2.03 8.58 -10.98
C GLY A 109 1.48 9.17 -9.68
N GLN A 110 0.88 10.35 -9.77
CA GLN A 110 0.24 11.03 -8.65
C GLN A 110 -0.92 10.21 -8.07
N ALA A 111 -1.84 9.71 -8.89
CA ALA A 111 -2.93 8.85 -8.41
C ALA A 111 -2.41 7.60 -7.66
N GLY A 112 -1.34 6.97 -8.16
CA GLY A 112 -0.70 5.86 -7.48
C GLY A 112 -0.02 6.25 -6.16
N ALA A 113 0.59 7.44 -6.09
CA ALA A 113 1.17 7.98 -4.87
C ALA A 113 0.07 8.28 -3.83
N VAL A 114 -1.05 8.88 -4.25
CA VAL A 114 -2.22 9.16 -3.39
C VAL A 114 -2.79 7.86 -2.82
N ARG A 115 -3.01 6.84 -3.66
CA ARG A 115 -3.49 5.52 -3.22
C ARG A 115 -2.60 4.92 -2.12
N HIS A 116 -1.28 4.96 -2.33
CA HIS A 116 -0.33 4.45 -1.34
C HIS A 116 -0.33 5.28 -0.05
N GLY A 117 -0.45 6.62 -0.16
CA GLY A 117 -0.56 7.52 0.98
C GLY A 117 -1.82 7.27 1.81
N ILE A 118 -2.99 7.14 1.18
CA ILE A 118 -4.26 6.82 1.84
C ILE A 118 -4.16 5.50 2.60
N SER A 119 -3.60 4.47 1.99
CA SER A 119 -3.47 3.14 2.61
C SER A 119 -2.63 3.18 3.88
N ARG A 120 -1.55 3.99 3.88
CA ARG A 120 -0.72 4.22 5.06
C ARG A 120 -1.43 5.06 6.12
N ALA A 121 -2.18 6.09 5.71
CA ALA A 121 -2.94 6.92 6.63
C ALA A 121 -4.06 6.12 7.34
N LEU A 122 -4.77 5.26 6.60
CA LEU A 122 -5.77 4.34 7.16
C LEU A 122 -5.15 3.39 8.18
N THR A 123 -3.97 2.83 7.90
CA THR A 123 -3.24 1.98 8.84
C THR A 123 -2.81 2.73 10.10
N ASN A 124 -2.47 4.02 9.99
CA ASN A 124 -2.13 4.86 11.14
C ASN A 124 -3.38 5.21 11.96
N PHE A 125 -4.55 5.30 11.33
CA PHE A 125 -5.81 5.60 12.00
C PHE A 125 -6.41 4.37 12.71
N GLU A 126 -6.45 3.24 12.00
CA GLU A 126 -6.93 1.93 12.44
C GLU A 126 -5.85 0.87 12.14
N PRO A 127 -5.07 0.44 13.14
CA PRO A 127 -3.94 -0.48 12.96
C PRO A 127 -4.36 -1.89 12.52
N GLU A 128 -5.60 -2.29 12.82
CA GLU A 128 -6.18 -3.59 12.47
C GLU A 128 -6.31 -3.79 10.95
N LEU A 129 -6.60 -2.71 10.22
CA LEU A 129 -6.76 -2.73 8.76
C LEU A 129 -5.46 -3.10 8.02
N ARG A 130 -4.31 -3.07 8.70
CA ARG A 130 -3.02 -3.39 8.11
C ARG A 130 -2.98 -4.78 7.49
N GLY A 131 -3.58 -5.77 8.15
CA GLY A 131 -3.57 -7.17 7.67
C GLY A 131 -4.21 -7.27 6.30
N ILE A 132 -5.41 -6.70 6.15
CA ILE A 132 -6.19 -6.68 4.91
C ILE A 132 -5.47 -5.86 3.84
N LEU A 133 -5.04 -4.64 4.16
CA LEU A 133 -4.36 -3.75 3.20
C LEU A 133 -3.00 -4.28 2.75
N LYS A 134 -2.29 -5.05 3.58
CA LYS A 134 -1.05 -5.74 3.22
C LYS A 134 -1.32 -6.89 2.26
N LYS A 135 -2.34 -7.72 2.53
CA LYS A 135 -2.75 -8.82 1.65
C LYS A 135 -3.18 -8.31 0.28
N ALA A 136 -3.88 -7.19 0.22
CA ALA A 136 -4.27 -6.52 -1.04
C ALA A 136 -3.12 -5.77 -1.74
N GLY A 137 -1.92 -5.70 -1.15
CA GLY A 137 -0.73 -5.12 -1.79
C GLY A 137 -0.66 -3.59 -1.81
N PHE A 138 -1.50 -2.86 -1.06
CA PHE A 138 -1.51 -1.40 -1.09
C PHE A 138 -0.42 -0.74 -0.22
N LEU A 139 0.12 -1.48 0.76
CA LEU A 139 1.20 -1.02 1.62
C LEU A 139 2.59 -1.16 0.98
N THR A 140 2.71 -1.89 -0.11
CA THR A 140 3.98 -1.99 -0.84
C THR A 140 4.12 -0.80 -1.79
N ARG A 141 5.21 -0.05 -1.65
CA ARG A 141 5.54 1.01 -2.61
C ARG A 141 5.94 0.37 -3.94
N ASP A 142 5.36 0.85 -5.05
CA ASP A 142 5.83 0.48 -6.40
C ASP A 142 7.24 1.05 -6.63
N PRO A 143 8.28 0.20 -6.71
CA PRO A 143 9.68 0.64 -6.80
C PRO A 143 10.08 1.03 -8.23
N ARG A 144 9.21 0.84 -9.23
CA ARG A 144 9.55 1.08 -10.64
C ARG A 144 9.81 2.57 -10.88
N VAL A 145 10.99 2.88 -11.39
CA VAL A 145 11.45 4.21 -11.78
C VAL A 145 11.97 4.15 -13.22
N VAL A 146 11.94 5.28 -13.94
CA VAL A 146 12.44 5.36 -15.31
C VAL A 146 13.95 5.08 -15.32
N GLU A 147 14.37 4.08 -16.09
CA GLU A 147 15.79 3.82 -16.30
C GLU A 147 16.44 4.98 -17.06
N ARG A 148 17.65 5.37 -16.63
CA ARG A 148 18.44 6.39 -17.34
C ARG A 148 18.80 5.94 -18.76
N LYS A 149 19.05 6.91 -19.65
CA LYS A 149 19.66 6.65 -20.96
C LYS A 149 21.09 6.12 -20.77
N LYS A 150 21.41 5.02 -21.45
CA LYS A 150 22.77 4.46 -21.50
C LYS A 150 23.48 4.98 -22.75
N TYR A 151 24.80 5.17 -22.68
CA TYR A 151 25.60 5.56 -23.84
C TYR A 151 25.54 4.48 -24.94
N GLY A 152 25.73 4.87 -26.20
CA GLY A 152 25.64 3.96 -27.35
C GLY A 152 24.22 3.42 -27.65
N LYS A 153 23.19 3.91 -26.96
CA LYS A 153 21.79 3.49 -27.16
C LYS A 153 20.88 4.70 -27.40
N ALA A 154 19.85 4.52 -28.23
CA ALA A 154 18.85 5.55 -28.51
C ALA A 154 17.96 5.85 -27.29
N LYS A 155 17.64 4.82 -26.49
CA LYS A 155 16.91 4.94 -25.20
C LYS A 155 17.56 4.04 -24.14
N ALA A 156 16.92 3.81 -22.99
CA ALA A 156 17.45 2.95 -21.91
C ALA A 156 17.91 1.55 -22.41
N ARG A 157 17.14 0.94 -23.32
CA ARG A 157 17.43 -0.40 -23.88
C ARG A 157 17.54 -0.45 -25.40
N ARG A 158 16.82 0.42 -26.12
CA ARG A 158 16.78 0.46 -27.60
C ARG A 158 18.16 0.79 -28.19
N SER A 159 18.77 -0.18 -28.86
CA SER A 159 19.99 0.02 -29.67
C SER A 159 19.66 0.58 -31.05
N PHE A 160 20.67 1.11 -31.72
CA PHE A 160 20.62 1.36 -33.16
C PHE A 160 20.67 0.03 -33.91
N GLN A 161 20.31 0.04 -35.20
CA GLN A 161 20.42 -1.14 -36.06
C GLN A 161 21.88 -1.54 -36.21
N PHE A 162 22.19 -2.82 -36.01
CA PHE A 162 23.52 -3.38 -36.20
C PHE A 162 23.70 -3.86 -37.65
N SER A 163 24.79 -3.47 -38.31
CA SER A 163 25.17 -3.99 -39.63
C SER A 163 26.29 -5.03 -39.44
N LYS A 164 26.06 -6.27 -39.90
CA LYS A 164 26.95 -7.44 -39.70
C LYS A 164 28.02 -7.62 -40.80
N ARG A 165 28.12 -6.68 -41.75
CA ARG A 165 28.99 -6.85 -42.93
C ARG A 165 30.44 -7.14 -42.57
#